data_AF-A0A9P7THI7-F1
#
_entry.id   AF-A0A9P7THI7-F1
#
_cell.length_a   1.000
_cell.length_b   1.000
_cell.length_c   1.000
_cell.angle_alpha   90.00
_cell.angle_beta   90.00
_cell.angle_gamma   90.00
#
_symmetry.space_group_name_H-M   'P 1'
#
loop_
_entity.id
_entity.type
_entity.pdbx_description
1 polymer ?
#
loop_
_entity_poly.entity_id
_entity_poly.type
_entity_poly.pdbx_seq_one_letter_code
_entity_poly.pdbx_strand_id
1 'polypeptide(L)'
;MSGLDEWVAREARPISLRQLMVFGRSLTESRLISSANYVRTELPARVAHRLRDMQQLPYVVVTNPHIKEVYDLYYSALNQFRKVKEIKTLEDNDKLCEIISQNLKGHLPVIPKLAMGILECGGLMNPKELDKFMNTILRSRISRRVIAEQHLSLTETFNSPYFSPGAKLSESDFIGEVFIRCSASDVIQRCAKAVTALARSTNGPDVVIPEIKILGHHDASFPYILGHIEYIVGELLRNSVQAVIERSQKQSFPPTGSDPPPPPIEVTICEAQEHVIFRISDRGGGIPRAELPYMWSFSKGPNSKHQLQNLGQVPRMAATMQELHIQDELGRADLKTPTVYQTSLSSLSSRPPNLRLGMGLPLSRVYAEYWAGSLHLHSLEGYGVDAFLQISRLGNKNEQLVTRASMDSI
;
A
#
# COMPACT_ATOMS: atom_id res chain seq x y z
N MET A 1 8.84 -32.63 -13.78
CA MET A 1 8.22 -31.49 -13.06
C MET A 1 8.57 -30.23 -13.82
N SER A 2 7.59 -29.37 -14.10
CA SER A 2 7.88 -28.09 -14.75
C SER A 2 8.78 -27.25 -13.83
N GLY A 3 9.60 -26.35 -14.39
CA GLY A 3 10.42 -25.46 -13.57
C GLY A 3 9.60 -24.60 -12.59
N LEU A 4 8.28 -24.45 -12.80
CA LEU A 4 7.38 -23.77 -11.87
C LEU A 4 7.04 -24.64 -10.65
N ASP A 5 6.81 -25.95 -10.83
CA ASP A 5 6.40 -26.86 -9.75
C ASP A 5 7.44 -26.92 -8.62
N GLU A 6 8.72 -26.87 -8.96
CA GLU A 6 9.81 -26.86 -7.97
C GLU A 6 9.78 -25.61 -7.09
N TRP A 7 9.50 -24.44 -7.67
CA TRP A 7 9.39 -23.19 -6.92
C TRP A 7 8.09 -23.09 -6.12
N VAL A 8 6.99 -23.60 -6.66
CA VAL A 8 5.70 -23.68 -5.96
C VAL A 8 5.80 -24.58 -4.73
N ALA A 9 6.61 -25.64 -4.78
CA ALA A 9 6.79 -26.56 -3.67
C ALA A 9 7.48 -25.93 -2.43
N ARG A 10 8.19 -24.81 -2.60
CA ARG A 10 8.90 -24.13 -1.51
C ARG A 10 7.93 -23.29 -0.68
N GLU A 11 8.09 -23.33 0.64
CA GLU A 11 7.30 -22.48 1.54
C GLU A 11 7.88 -21.08 1.64
N ALA A 12 7.00 -20.07 1.68
CA ALA A 12 7.41 -18.69 1.91
C ALA A 12 7.74 -18.49 3.40
N ARG A 13 8.87 -17.86 3.71
CA ARG A 13 9.29 -17.61 5.09
C ARG A 13 8.80 -16.23 5.55
N PRO A 14 7.78 -16.14 6.42
CA PRO A 14 7.22 -14.86 6.81
C PRO A 14 8.23 -14.02 7.62
N ILE A 15 8.21 -12.71 7.41
CA ILE A 15 9.02 -11.72 8.12
C ILE A 15 8.17 -10.80 9.00
N SER A 16 8.79 -10.22 10.03
CA SER A 16 8.20 -9.16 10.87
C SER A 16 8.97 -7.84 10.70
N LEU A 17 8.32 -6.71 10.97
CA LEU A 17 8.97 -5.39 11.00
C LEU A 17 10.16 -5.39 11.97
N ARG A 18 10.03 -6.07 13.11
CA ARG A 18 11.11 -6.23 14.09
C ARG A 18 12.32 -6.97 13.52
N GLN A 19 12.11 -8.05 12.75
CA GLN A 19 13.21 -8.75 12.10
C GLN A 19 13.93 -7.86 11.09
N LEU A 20 13.20 -7.12 10.26
CA LEU A 20 13.78 -6.18 9.29
C LEU A 20 14.66 -5.12 9.98
N MET A 21 14.14 -4.51 11.06
CA MET A 21 14.91 -3.53 11.85
C MET A 21 16.14 -4.14 12.50
N VAL A 22 16.00 -5.27 13.18
CA VAL A 22 17.11 -5.92 13.91
C VAL A 22 18.21 -6.35 12.94
N PHE A 23 17.82 -6.83 11.75
CA PHE A 23 18.76 -7.23 10.72
C PHE A 23 19.62 -6.05 10.25
N GLY A 24 19.01 -4.91 9.95
CA GLY A 24 19.74 -3.77 9.42
C GLY A 24 20.56 -2.99 10.45
N ARG A 25 20.31 -3.10 11.78
CA ARG A 25 21.06 -2.36 12.83
C ARG A 25 22.58 -2.56 12.82
N SER A 26 23.05 -3.70 12.33
CA SER A 26 24.48 -4.05 12.27
C SER A 26 24.76 -4.65 10.90
N LEU A 27 24.79 -3.77 9.89
CA LEU A 27 25.01 -4.13 8.51
C LEU A 27 26.51 -4.36 8.27
N THR A 28 26.84 -5.52 7.73
CA THR A 28 28.18 -5.95 7.31
C THR A 28 28.07 -6.53 5.91
N GLU A 29 29.19 -6.65 5.20
CA GLU A 29 29.23 -7.28 3.88
C GLU A 29 28.63 -8.70 3.92
N SER A 30 29.03 -9.51 4.89
CA SER A 30 28.49 -10.88 5.07
C SER A 30 26.98 -10.91 5.29
N ARG A 31 26.43 -9.93 6.01
CA ARG A 31 24.99 -9.79 6.20
C ARG A 31 24.29 -9.29 4.94
N LEU A 32 24.89 -8.35 4.21
CA LEU A 32 24.33 -7.88 2.95
C LEU A 32 24.23 -9.03 1.94
N ILE A 33 25.28 -9.84 1.80
CA ILE A 33 25.27 -11.06 0.97
C ILE A 33 24.24 -12.08 1.46
N SER A 34 24.10 -12.26 2.78
CA SER A 34 23.05 -13.11 3.34
C SER A 34 21.64 -12.61 3.00
N SER A 35 21.42 -11.29 3.05
CA SER A 35 20.18 -10.63 2.61
C SER A 35 19.91 -10.88 1.12
N ALA A 36 20.92 -10.68 0.28
CA ALA A 36 20.84 -10.93 -1.15
C ALA A 36 20.41 -12.37 -1.45
N ASN A 37 20.98 -13.35 -0.74
CA ASN A 37 20.64 -14.76 -0.90
C ASN A 37 19.25 -15.13 -0.34
N TYR A 38 18.79 -14.43 0.71
CA TYR A 38 17.39 -14.51 1.15
C TYR A 38 16.45 -14.01 0.05
N VAL A 39 16.70 -12.83 -0.52
CA VAL A 39 15.89 -12.24 -1.60
C VAL A 39 15.89 -13.13 -2.85
N ARG A 40 17.06 -13.64 -3.25
CA ARG A 40 17.27 -14.60 -4.35
C ARG A 40 16.38 -15.84 -4.23
N THR A 41 16.08 -16.27 -3.01
CA THR A 41 15.29 -17.49 -2.76
C THR A 41 13.80 -17.20 -2.54
N GLU A 42 13.47 -16.09 -1.87
CA GLU A 42 12.08 -15.75 -1.54
C GLU A 42 11.29 -15.14 -2.68
N LEU A 43 11.86 -14.20 -3.45
CA LEU A 43 11.13 -13.55 -4.54
C LEU A 43 10.60 -14.54 -5.59
N PRO A 44 11.42 -15.44 -6.17
CA PRO A 44 10.91 -16.42 -7.13
C PRO A 44 9.88 -17.37 -6.53
N ALA A 45 10.03 -17.82 -5.28
CA ALA A 45 9.04 -18.67 -4.61
C ALA A 45 7.68 -17.96 -4.48
N ARG A 46 7.67 -16.72 -3.99
CA ARG A 46 6.44 -15.91 -3.83
C ARG A 46 5.79 -15.56 -5.18
N VAL A 47 6.59 -15.32 -6.22
CA VAL A 47 6.09 -15.12 -7.59
C VAL A 47 5.46 -16.41 -8.13
N ALA A 48 6.10 -17.56 -7.93
CA ALA A 48 5.63 -18.86 -8.39
C ALA A 48 4.26 -19.24 -7.79
N HIS A 49 4.04 -18.98 -6.49
CA HIS A 49 2.73 -19.18 -5.86
C HIS A 49 1.64 -18.35 -6.55
N ARG A 50 1.91 -17.08 -6.86
CA ARG A 50 0.92 -16.22 -7.55
C ARG A 50 0.67 -16.62 -9.00
N LEU A 51 1.69 -17.14 -9.69
CA LEU A 51 1.51 -17.74 -11.02
C LEU A 51 0.61 -18.98 -10.96
N ARG A 52 0.79 -19.84 -9.95
CA ARG A 52 -0.09 -21.00 -9.74
C ARG A 52 -1.53 -20.57 -9.46
N ASP A 53 -1.73 -19.56 -8.61
CA ASP A 53 -3.08 -19.04 -8.32
C ASP A 53 -3.77 -18.53 -9.59
N MET A 54 -3.05 -17.81 -10.46
CA MET A 54 -3.58 -17.37 -11.75
C MET A 54 -3.89 -18.53 -12.69
N GLN A 55 -3.09 -19.59 -12.69
CA GLN A 55 -3.33 -20.79 -13.51
C GLN A 55 -4.55 -21.60 -13.05
N GLN A 56 -4.97 -21.46 -11.79
CA GLN A 56 -6.15 -22.11 -11.24
C GLN A 56 -7.45 -21.33 -11.49
N LEU A 57 -7.38 -20.10 -11.98
CA LEU A 57 -8.57 -19.34 -12.33
C LEU A 57 -9.28 -19.94 -13.55
N PRO A 58 -10.61 -19.73 -13.68
CA PRO A 58 -11.35 -20.12 -14.87
C PRO A 58 -10.71 -19.54 -16.13
N TYR A 59 -10.65 -20.33 -17.21
CA TYR A 59 -10.01 -19.93 -18.46
C TYR A 59 -10.47 -18.54 -18.94
N VAL A 60 -11.77 -18.26 -18.86
CA VAL A 60 -12.36 -16.98 -19.27
C VAL A 60 -11.77 -15.77 -18.51
N VAL A 61 -11.41 -15.95 -17.24
CA VAL A 61 -10.80 -14.90 -16.40
C VAL A 61 -9.33 -14.73 -16.76
N VAL A 62 -8.60 -15.82 -17.00
CA VAL A 62 -7.18 -15.77 -17.38
C VAL A 62 -6.99 -15.17 -18.77
N THR A 63 -7.93 -15.39 -19.69
CA THR A 63 -7.89 -14.81 -21.04
C THR A 63 -8.19 -13.31 -21.08
N ASN A 64 -8.67 -12.72 -19.98
CA ASN A 64 -8.86 -11.27 -19.92
C ASN A 64 -7.52 -10.55 -20.22
N PRO A 65 -7.50 -9.54 -21.11
CA PRO A 65 -6.25 -8.89 -21.52
C PRO A 65 -5.44 -8.33 -20.35
N HIS A 66 -6.09 -7.73 -19.35
CA HIS A 66 -5.41 -7.15 -18.20
C HIS A 66 -4.85 -8.21 -17.25
N ILE A 67 -5.61 -9.30 -17.00
CA ILE A 67 -5.12 -10.42 -16.18
C ILE A 67 -3.95 -11.13 -16.88
N LYS A 68 -4.05 -11.34 -18.20
CA LYS A 68 -2.99 -11.92 -19.03
C LYS A 68 -1.70 -11.10 -18.98
N GLU A 69 -1.79 -9.78 -19.11
CA GLU A 69 -0.61 -8.91 -18.99
C GLU A 69 0.06 -9.01 -17.61
N VAL A 70 -0.73 -9.11 -16.54
CA VAL A 70 -0.19 -9.30 -15.19
C VAL A 70 0.47 -10.68 -15.05
N TYR A 71 -0.14 -11.72 -15.62
CA TYR A 71 0.45 -13.05 -15.69
C TYR A 71 1.81 -13.03 -16.43
N ASP A 72 1.86 -12.39 -17.60
CA ASP A 72 3.07 -12.28 -18.42
C ASP A 72 4.20 -11.54 -17.66
N LEU A 73 3.88 -10.47 -16.92
CA LEU A 73 4.83 -9.78 -16.05
C LEU A 73 5.41 -10.71 -14.96
N TYR A 74 4.56 -11.49 -14.30
CA TYR A 74 4.98 -12.39 -13.22
C TYR A 74 5.78 -13.56 -13.77
N TYR A 75 5.40 -14.07 -14.95
CA TYR A 75 6.12 -15.14 -15.63
C TYR A 75 7.52 -14.68 -16.05
N SER A 76 7.63 -13.47 -16.60
CA SER A 76 8.91 -12.84 -16.91
C SER A 76 9.77 -12.66 -15.65
N ALA A 77 9.19 -12.16 -14.56
CA ALA A 77 9.89 -12.01 -13.29
C ALA A 77 10.44 -13.34 -12.76
N LEU A 78 9.63 -14.41 -12.74
CA LEU A 78 10.09 -15.74 -12.33
C LEU A 78 11.25 -16.23 -13.21
N ASN A 79 11.16 -16.02 -14.52
CA ASN A 79 12.20 -16.41 -15.46
C ASN A 79 13.53 -15.68 -15.26
N GLN A 80 13.48 -14.42 -14.83
CA GLN A 80 14.67 -13.65 -14.50
C GLN A 80 15.24 -14.11 -13.15
N PHE A 81 14.42 -14.14 -12.10
CA PHE A 81 14.89 -14.49 -10.74
C PHE A 81 15.44 -15.92 -10.65
N ARG A 82 14.82 -16.90 -11.32
CA ARG A 82 15.29 -18.29 -11.26
C ARG A 82 16.67 -18.52 -11.90
N LYS A 83 17.15 -17.60 -12.74
CA LYS A 83 18.48 -17.67 -13.37
C LYS A 83 19.57 -17.06 -12.51
N VAL A 84 19.21 -16.33 -11.45
CA VAL A 84 20.17 -15.71 -10.55
C VAL A 84 20.89 -16.80 -9.76
N LYS A 85 22.21 -16.86 -9.95
CA LYS A 85 23.09 -17.79 -9.23
C LYS A 85 23.32 -17.30 -7.81
N GLU A 86 23.99 -18.14 -7.03
CA GLU A 86 24.34 -17.76 -5.67
C GLU A 86 25.22 -16.51 -5.60
N ILE A 87 24.81 -15.55 -4.76
CA ILE A 87 25.48 -14.27 -4.56
C ILE A 87 26.64 -14.52 -3.61
N LYS A 88 27.86 -14.27 -4.07
CA LYS A 88 29.08 -14.47 -3.28
C LYS A 88 29.88 -13.20 -3.07
N THR A 89 29.69 -12.19 -3.93
CA THR A 89 30.42 -10.92 -3.87
C THR A 89 29.46 -9.74 -3.90
N LEU A 90 29.99 -8.54 -3.65
CA LEU A 90 29.23 -7.30 -3.76
C LEU A 90 28.84 -6.99 -5.22
N GLU A 91 29.68 -7.35 -6.19
CA GLU A 91 29.34 -7.17 -7.61
C GLU A 91 28.17 -8.09 -8.05
N ASP A 92 28.07 -9.29 -7.47
CA ASP A 92 26.91 -10.15 -7.67
C ASP A 92 25.64 -9.53 -7.06
N ASN A 93 25.79 -8.90 -5.88
CA ASN A 93 24.70 -8.18 -5.20
C ASN A 93 24.20 -7.00 -6.05
N ASP A 94 25.11 -6.21 -6.63
CA ASP A 94 24.73 -5.06 -7.47
C ASP A 94 23.94 -5.50 -8.71
N LYS A 95 24.35 -6.58 -9.37
CA LYS A 95 23.59 -7.19 -10.48
C LYS A 95 22.21 -7.67 -10.04
N LEU A 96 22.09 -8.24 -8.84
CA LEU A 96 20.79 -8.61 -8.29
C LEU A 96 19.93 -7.36 -8.04
N CYS A 97 20.49 -6.29 -7.48
CA CYS A 97 19.80 -5.01 -7.27
C CYS A 97 19.27 -4.41 -8.58
N GLU A 98 20.03 -4.51 -9.69
CA GLU A 98 19.55 -4.10 -11.02
C GLU A 98 18.32 -4.89 -11.46
N ILE A 99 18.36 -6.23 -11.34
CA ILE A 99 17.23 -7.11 -11.70
C ILE A 99 15.99 -6.78 -10.83
N ILE A 100 16.18 -6.59 -9.53
CA ILE A 100 15.10 -6.23 -8.61
C ILE A 100 14.49 -4.88 -9.02
N SER A 101 15.32 -3.87 -9.26
CA SER A 101 14.89 -2.53 -9.65
C SER A 101 14.10 -2.54 -10.95
N GLN A 102 14.56 -3.28 -11.96
CA GLN A 102 13.85 -3.46 -13.23
C GLN A 102 12.48 -4.12 -13.01
N ASN A 103 12.41 -5.15 -12.17
CA ASN A 103 11.14 -5.82 -11.84
C ASN A 103 10.18 -4.89 -11.10
N LEU A 104 10.64 -4.14 -10.10
CA LEU A 104 9.80 -3.18 -9.37
C LEU A 104 9.19 -2.14 -10.30
N LYS A 105 9.97 -1.60 -11.25
CA LYS A 105 9.52 -0.65 -12.27
C LYS A 105 8.50 -1.28 -13.23
N GLY A 106 8.80 -2.47 -13.76
CA GLY A 106 7.87 -3.19 -14.66
C GLY A 106 6.54 -3.56 -14.02
N HIS A 107 6.49 -3.70 -12.68
CA HIS A 107 5.29 -4.09 -11.93
C HIS A 107 4.51 -2.90 -11.33
N LEU A 108 4.87 -1.66 -11.65
CA LEU A 108 4.09 -0.47 -11.27
C LEU A 108 2.62 -0.53 -11.72
N PRO A 109 2.27 -0.91 -12.97
CA PRO A 109 0.88 -0.87 -13.43
C PRO A 109 0.03 -2.08 -12.97
N VAL A 110 0.56 -2.97 -12.14
CA VAL A 110 -0.12 -4.22 -11.76
C VAL A 110 -1.45 -3.98 -11.02
N ILE A 111 -1.51 -3.04 -10.07
CA ILE A 111 -2.73 -2.76 -9.31
C ILE A 111 -3.88 -2.30 -10.24
N PRO A 112 -3.72 -1.23 -11.04
CA PRO A 112 -4.80 -0.80 -11.93
C PRO A 112 -5.17 -1.86 -12.98
N LYS A 113 -4.21 -2.62 -13.52
CA LYS A 113 -4.51 -3.73 -14.45
C LYS A 113 -5.35 -4.82 -13.79
N LEU A 114 -4.97 -5.27 -12.60
CA LEU A 114 -5.75 -6.26 -11.85
C LEU A 114 -7.16 -5.74 -11.57
N ALA A 115 -7.30 -4.47 -11.17
CA ALA A 115 -8.60 -3.88 -10.90
C ALA A 115 -9.51 -3.86 -12.13
N MET A 116 -8.98 -3.43 -13.29
CA MET A 116 -9.72 -3.46 -14.55
C MET A 116 -10.13 -4.88 -14.93
N GLY A 117 -9.18 -5.83 -14.88
CA GLY A 117 -9.46 -7.23 -15.21
C GLY A 117 -10.50 -7.88 -14.30
N ILE A 118 -10.47 -7.62 -12.99
CA ILE A 118 -11.45 -8.14 -12.03
C ILE A 118 -12.85 -7.55 -12.26
N LEU A 119 -12.95 -6.25 -12.54
CA LEU A 119 -14.23 -5.61 -12.85
C LEU A 119 -14.81 -6.11 -14.18
N GLU A 120 -13.98 -6.32 -15.21
CA GLU A 120 -14.39 -6.88 -16.49
C GLU A 120 -14.81 -8.35 -16.40
N CYS A 121 -14.18 -9.10 -15.49
CA CYS A 121 -14.59 -10.48 -15.19
C CYS A 121 -15.83 -10.55 -14.26
N GLY A 122 -16.43 -9.40 -13.93
CA GLY A 122 -17.66 -9.32 -13.16
C GLY A 122 -18.79 -10.11 -13.82
N GLY A 123 -19.28 -11.14 -13.12
CA GLY A 123 -20.34 -12.03 -13.62
C GLY A 123 -19.84 -13.32 -14.28
N LEU A 124 -18.53 -13.46 -14.51
CA LEU A 124 -17.91 -14.69 -15.06
C LEU A 124 -17.41 -15.66 -13.98
N MET A 125 -17.26 -15.17 -12.75
CA MET A 125 -16.82 -15.92 -11.57
C MET A 125 -17.59 -15.40 -10.35
N ASN A 126 -17.69 -16.22 -9.30
CA ASN A 126 -18.29 -15.79 -8.05
C ASN A 126 -17.54 -14.55 -7.50
N PRO A 127 -18.23 -13.43 -7.21
CA PRO A 127 -17.58 -12.21 -6.71
C PRO A 127 -16.73 -12.43 -5.45
N LYS A 128 -17.14 -13.35 -4.56
CA LYS A 128 -16.34 -13.69 -3.37
C LYS A 128 -14.99 -14.31 -3.72
N GLU A 129 -14.93 -15.11 -4.78
CA GLU A 129 -13.69 -15.74 -5.24
C GLU A 129 -12.79 -14.74 -5.94
N LEU A 130 -13.35 -13.84 -6.75
CA LEU A 130 -12.62 -12.72 -7.35
C LEU A 130 -12.00 -11.81 -6.28
N ASP A 131 -12.78 -11.45 -5.26
CA ASP A 131 -12.30 -10.64 -4.14
C ASP A 131 -11.21 -11.40 -3.35
N LYS A 132 -11.38 -12.71 -3.10
CA LYS A 132 -10.36 -13.54 -2.44
C LYS A 132 -9.06 -13.59 -3.25
N PHE A 133 -9.15 -13.75 -4.56
CA PHE A 133 -8.01 -13.71 -5.47
C PHE A 133 -7.30 -12.35 -5.44
N MET A 134 -8.05 -11.25 -5.52
CA MET A 134 -7.49 -9.90 -5.47
C MET A 134 -6.76 -9.64 -4.15
N ASN A 135 -7.38 -9.99 -3.02
CA ASN A 135 -6.75 -9.91 -1.69
C ASN A 135 -5.44 -10.72 -1.62
N THR A 136 -5.43 -11.93 -2.17
CA THR A 136 -4.26 -12.82 -2.18
C THR A 136 -3.10 -12.25 -2.99
N ILE A 137 -3.38 -11.76 -4.20
CA ILE A 137 -2.36 -11.16 -5.07
C ILE A 137 -1.82 -9.87 -4.46
N LEU A 138 -2.69 -8.97 -3.97
CA LEU A 138 -2.27 -7.70 -3.39
C LEU A 138 -1.37 -7.93 -2.18
N ARG A 139 -1.76 -8.81 -1.25
CA ARG A 139 -0.97 -9.17 -0.07
C ARG A 139 0.41 -9.73 -0.45
N SER A 140 0.45 -10.63 -1.43
CA SER A 140 1.71 -11.16 -1.96
C SER A 140 2.55 -10.12 -2.70
N ARG A 141 1.92 -9.13 -3.34
CA ARG A 141 2.61 -8.02 -3.99
C ARG A 141 3.25 -7.10 -2.97
N ILE A 142 2.53 -6.73 -1.90
CA ILE A 142 3.08 -5.96 -0.77
C ILE A 142 4.32 -6.69 -0.25
N SER A 143 4.16 -7.97 0.04
CA SER A 143 5.20 -8.83 0.56
C SER A 143 6.48 -8.88 -0.29
N ARG A 144 6.35 -9.07 -1.61
CA ARG A 144 7.50 -9.06 -2.53
C ARG A 144 8.16 -7.68 -2.61
N ARG A 145 7.38 -6.60 -2.60
CA ARG A 145 7.91 -5.23 -2.63
C ARG A 145 8.69 -4.90 -1.36
N VAL A 146 8.14 -5.22 -0.19
CA VAL A 146 8.83 -4.99 1.10
C VAL A 146 10.20 -5.66 1.12
N ILE A 147 10.30 -6.93 0.69
CA ILE A 147 11.58 -7.65 0.64
C ILE A 147 12.55 -7.01 -0.36
N ALA A 148 12.05 -6.67 -1.55
CA ALA A 148 12.85 -6.07 -2.61
C ALA A 148 13.38 -4.68 -2.22
N GLU A 149 12.50 -3.78 -1.80
CA GLU A 149 12.80 -2.40 -1.40
C GLU A 149 13.70 -2.37 -0.16
N GLN A 150 13.45 -3.23 0.84
CA GLN A 150 14.33 -3.33 2.00
C GLN A 150 15.77 -3.70 1.60
N HIS A 151 15.94 -4.66 0.70
CA HIS A 151 17.28 -5.08 0.28
C HIS A 151 17.99 -3.98 -0.51
N LEU A 152 17.28 -3.32 -1.44
CA LEU A 152 17.81 -2.18 -2.18
C LEU A 152 18.26 -1.05 -1.24
N SER A 153 17.42 -0.67 -0.28
CA SER A 153 17.74 0.39 0.68
C SER A 153 18.91 0.01 1.61
N LEU A 154 19.04 -1.26 1.99
CA LEU A 154 20.22 -1.75 2.73
C LEU A 154 21.50 -1.65 1.88
N THR A 155 21.44 -2.02 0.60
CA THR A 155 22.59 -1.90 -0.33
C THR A 155 22.99 -0.43 -0.50
N GLU A 156 22.03 0.48 -0.71
CA GLU A 156 22.30 1.92 -0.81
C GLU A 156 22.93 2.47 0.47
N THR A 157 22.40 2.07 1.63
CA THR A 157 22.97 2.47 2.93
C THR A 157 24.40 1.97 3.08
N PHE A 158 24.69 0.73 2.68
CA PHE A 158 26.03 0.14 2.75
C PHE A 158 27.03 0.86 1.85
N ASN A 159 26.60 1.26 0.65
CA ASN A 159 27.42 1.96 -0.33
C ASN A 159 27.52 3.48 -0.09
N SER A 160 26.81 4.01 0.91
CA SER A 160 26.83 5.44 1.23
C SER A 160 28.22 5.87 1.73
N PRO A 161 28.77 7.01 1.25
CA PRO A 161 30.10 7.48 1.65
C PRO A 161 30.22 7.79 3.16
N TYR A 162 29.10 7.97 3.85
CA TYR A 162 29.05 8.23 5.29
C TYR A 162 28.84 6.96 6.13
N PHE A 163 28.69 5.80 5.50
CA PHE A 163 28.50 4.52 6.18
C PHE A 163 29.85 3.83 6.44
N SER A 164 30.07 3.41 7.68
CA SER A 164 31.21 2.58 8.05
C SER A 164 30.72 1.15 8.36
N PRO A 165 31.22 0.10 7.69
CA PRO A 165 30.82 -1.28 7.94
C PRO A 165 30.96 -1.67 9.42
N GLY A 166 29.88 -2.20 10.01
CA GLY A 166 29.85 -2.59 11.43
C GLY A 166 29.58 -1.46 12.42
N ALA A 167 29.48 -0.20 11.99
CA ALA A 167 28.97 0.88 12.83
C ALA A 167 27.50 0.62 13.19
N LYS A 168 27.12 0.92 14.44
CA LYS A 168 25.70 0.88 14.81
C LYS A 168 25.00 2.01 14.06
N LEU A 169 23.93 1.68 13.33
CA LEU A 169 23.03 2.64 12.67
C LEU A 169 22.20 3.47 13.68
N SER A 170 22.76 3.85 14.84
CA SER A 170 21.99 4.40 15.96
C SER A 170 21.51 5.84 15.76
N GLU A 171 21.86 6.49 14.65
CA GLU A 171 21.49 7.89 14.37
C GLU A 171 20.51 8.06 13.20
N SER A 172 20.08 6.98 12.52
CA SER A 172 19.05 7.06 11.48
C SER A 172 17.66 6.68 12.01
N ASP A 173 16.65 7.50 11.72
CA ASP A 173 15.25 7.24 12.09
C ASP A 173 14.62 6.05 11.34
N PHE A 174 15.35 5.49 10.37
CA PHE A 174 14.93 4.37 9.53
C PHE A 174 16.06 3.36 9.31
N ILE A 175 15.67 2.12 9.01
CA ILE A 175 16.54 1.01 8.62
C ILE A 175 15.91 0.34 7.39
N GLY A 176 16.50 0.61 6.23
CA GLY A 176 15.86 0.25 4.96
C GLY A 176 14.56 1.03 4.77
N GLU A 177 13.47 0.31 4.48
CA GLU A 177 12.11 0.87 4.34
C GLU A 177 11.37 1.02 5.67
N VAL A 178 11.90 0.45 6.75
CA VAL A 178 11.24 0.45 8.06
C VAL A 178 11.70 1.64 8.88
N PHE A 179 10.76 2.52 9.20
CA PHE A 179 10.99 3.58 10.18
C PHE A 179 10.94 2.98 11.58
N ILE A 180 11.98 3.25 12.36
CA ILE A 180 12.09 2.72 13.73
C ILE A 180 11.08 3.43 14.64
N ARG A 181 10.80 4.71 14.35
CA ARG A 181 9.90 5.57 15.13
C ARG A 181 9.04 6.41 14.20
N CYS A 182 7.94 5.84 13.70
CA CYS A 182 6.89 6.65 13.07
C CYS A 182 6.13 7.41 14.15
N SER A 183 6.17 8.75 14.13
CA SER A 183 5.28 9.59 14.93
C SER A 183 3.87 9.55 14.34
N ALA A 184 2.87 9.16 15.15
CA ALA A 184 1.48 9.12 14.73
C ALA A 184 1.00 10.50 14.27
N SER A 185 1.32 11.54 15.04
CA SER A 185 0.93 12.92 14.75
C SER A 185 1.52 13.41 13.43
N ASP A 186 2.79 13.14 13.16
CA ASP A 186 3.48 13.63 11.95
C ASP A 186 2.93 12.96 10.69
N VAL A 187 2.58 11.68 10.77
CA VAL A 187 1.91 10.97 9.67
C VAL A 187 0.57 11.63 9.37
N ILE A 188 -0.26 11.85 10.40
CA ILE A 188 -1.58 12.48 10.23
C ILE A 188 -1.45 13.89 9.65
N GLN A 189 -0.53 14.71 10.17
CA GLN A 189 -0.33 16.08 9.69
C GLN A 189 0.12 16.12 8.22
N ARG A 190 1.03 15.23 7.80
CA ARG A 190 1.48 15.16 6.39
C ARG A 190 0.33 14.72 5.48
N CYS A 191 -0.41 13.67 5.86
CA CYS A 191 -1.59 13.24 5.12
C CYS A 191 -2.66 14.35 5.06
N ALA A 192 -2.91 15.06 6.16
CA ALA A 192 -3.87 16.17 6.23
C ALA A 192 -3.49 17.32 5.28
N LYS A 193 -2.21 17.72 5.24
CA LYS A 193 -1.71 18.74 4.30
C LYS A 193 -1.91 18.30 2.84
N ALA A 194 -1.52 17.07 2.51
CA ALA A 194 -1.66 16.53 1.15
C ALA A 194 -3.13 16.43 0.71
N VAL A 195 -4.01 15.90 1.57
CA VAL A 195 -5.45 15.77 1.28
C VAL A 195 -6.10 17.15 1.13
N THR A 196 -5.75 18.12 1.98
CA THR A 196 -6.27 19.49 1.90
C THR A 196 -5.87 20.15 0.58
N ALA A 197 -4.60 20.02 0.17
CA ALA A 197 -4.12 20.55 -1.11
C ALA A 197 -4.87 19.93 -2.30
N LEU A 198 -5.04 18.60 -2.30
CA LEU A 198 -5.80 17.88 -3.33
C LEU A 198 -7.30 18.24 -3.35
N ALA A 199 -7.90 18.49 -2.20
CA ALA A 199 -9.29 18.91 -2.10
C ALA A 199 -9.51 20.31 -2.70
N ARG A 200 -8.60 21.26 -2.45
CA ARG A 200 -8.65 22.61 -3.07
C ARG A 200 -8.45 22.57 -4.57
N SER A 201 -7.50 21.77 -5.05
CA SER A 201 -7.21 21.70 -6.49
C SER A 201 -8.40 21.15 -7.30
N THR A 202 -9.25 20.33 -6.67
CA THR A 202 -10.37 19.66 -7.36
C THR A 202 -11.71 20.35 -7.20
N ASN A 203 -11.98 20.94 -6.02
CA ASN A 203 -13.26 21.60 -5.74
C ASN A 203 -13.22 23.12 -5.92
N GLY A 204 -12.05 23.69 -6.27
CA GLY A 204 -11.82 25.11 -6.42
C GLY A 204 -11.19 25.76 -5.17
N PRO A 205 -10.58 26.96 -5.31
CA PRO A 205 -9.86 27.62 -4.23
C PRO A 205 -10.76 28.07 -3.07
N ASP A 206 -12.02 28.37 -3.36
CA ASP A 206 -13.00 28.90 -2.39
C ASP A 206 -13.73 27.82 -1.60
N VAL A 207 -13.40 26.54 -1.83
CA VAL A 207 -14.01 25.44 -1.08
C VAL A 207 -13.63 25.52 0.40
N VAL A 208 -14.63 25.54 1.28
CA VAL A 208 -14.39 25.48 2.72
C VAL A 208 -14.06 24.03 3.09
N ILE A 209 -12.82 23.80 3.52
CA ILE A 209 -12.33 22.47 3.90
C ILE A 209 -12.52 22.27 5.40
N PRO A 210 -13.03 21.10 5.85
CA PRO A 210 -13.11 20.80 7.28
C PRO A 210 -11.74 20.80 7.94
N GLU A 211 -11.68 21.39 9.14
CA GLU A 211 -10.50 21.31 9.99
C GLU A 211 -10.25 19.85 10.40
N ILE A 212 -8.99 19.39 10.37
CA ILE A 212 -8.59 18.07 10.84
C ILE A 212 -7.98 18.23 12.24
N LYS A 213 -8.71 17.78 13.27
CA LYS A 213 -8.30 17.88 14.67
C LYS A 213 -7.67 16.57 15.13
N ILE A 214 -6.43 16.64 15.61
CA ILE A 214 -5.74 15.48 16.20
C ILE A 214 -6.02 15.48 17.70
N LEU A 215 -6.42 14.33 18.25
CA LEU A 215 -6.77 14.15 19.65
C LEU A 215 -6.05 12.92 20.23
N GLY A 216 -5.94 12.83 21.55
CA GLY A 216 -5.42 11.64 22.24
C GLY A 216 -3.90 11.68 22.45
N HIS A 217 -3.23 10.55 22.22
CA HIS A 217 -1.79 10.38 22.50
C HIS A 217 -0.93 10.91 21.35
N HIS A 218 -0.58 12.20 21.39
CA HIS A 218 0.19 12.85 20.32
C HIS A 218 1.62 12.32 20.17
N ASP A 219 2.22 11.86 21.28
CA ASP A 219 3.60 11.36 21.34
C ASP A 219 3.73 9.87 20.92
N ALA A 220 2.61 9.24 20.54
CA ALA A 220 2.58 7.84 20.16
C ALA A 220 3.53 7.58 18.99
N SER A 221 4.45 6.64 19.18
CA SER A 221 5.38 6.21 18.14
C SER A 221 5.45 4.70 18.03
N PHE A 222 5.65 4.22 16.81
CA PHE A 222 5.63 2.79 16.50
C PHE A 222 6.52 2.49 15.28
N PRO A 223 7.09 1.28 15.17
CA PRO A 223 7.84 0.88 14.00
C PRO A 223 6.88 0.51 12.87
N TYR A 224 7.06 1.09 11.68
CA TYR A 224 6.22 0.79 10.51
C TYR A 224 6.91 1.15 9.19
N ILE A 225 6.33 0.70 8.08
CA ILE A 225 6.72 1.15 6.74
C ILE A 225 5.94 2.43 6.43
N LEU A 226 6.64 3.55 6.33
CA LEU A 226 6.02 4.87 6.29
C LEU A 226 5.03 5.01 5.12
N GLY A 227 5.40 4.57 3.92
CA GLY A 227 4.50 4.64 2.76
C GLY A 227 3.21 3.82 2.92
N HIS A 228 3.22 2.75 3.73
CA HIS A 228 2.01 1.96 3.99
C HIS A 228 1.05 2.70 4.92
N ILE A 229 1.55 3.28 6.01
CA ILE A 229 0.70 4.01 6.95
C ILE A 229 0.20 5.33 6.35
N GLU A 230 1.04 6.04 5.60
CA GLU A 230 0.65 7.25 4.86
C GLU A 230 -0.47 6.96 3.85
N TYR A 231 -0.39 5.83 3.15
CA TYR A 231 -1.46 5.41 2.23
C TYR A 231 -2.78 5.17 2.97
N ILE A 232 -2.77 4.35 4.03
CA ILE A 232 -3.99 4.02 4.77
C ILE A 232 -4.61 5.30 5.37
N VAL A 233 -3.83 6.07 6.13
CA VAL A 233 -4.32 7.29 6.80
C VAL A 233 -4.76 8.33 5.76
N GLY A 234 -3.99 8.51 4.69
CA GLY A 234 -4.31 9.42 3.61
C GLY A 234 -5.61 9.07 2.89
N GLU A 235 -5.87 7.79 2.61
CA GLU A 235 -7.13 7.37 1.97
C GLU A 235 -8.35 7.54 2.89
N LEU A 236 -8.20 7.24 4.19
CA LEU A 236 -9.27 7.47 5.16
C LEU A 236 -9.60 8.96 5.30
N LEU A 237 -8.57 9.81 5.46
CA LEU A 237 -8.75 11.26 5.51
C LEU A 237 -9.35 11.81 4.21
N ARG A 238 -8.91 11.33 3.05
CA ARG A 238 -9.48 11.75 1.75
C ARG A 238 -10.97 11.45 1.69
N ASN A 239 -11.39 10.25 2.09
CA ASN A 239 -12.79 9.86 2.08
C ASN A 239 -13.62 10.73 3.03
N SER A 240 -13.13 10.97 4.24
CA SER A 240 -13.79 11.82 5.24
C SER A 240 -13.90 13.28 4.80
N VAL A 241 -12.82 13.87 4.27
CA VAL A 241 -12.81 15.26 3.75
C VAL A 241 -13.79 15.39 2.59
N GLN A 242 -13.76 14.46 1.64
CA GLN A 242 -14.65 14.50 0.48
C GLN A 242 -16.13 14.36 0.91
N ALA A 243 -16.44 13.46 1.84
CA ALA A 243 -17.80 13.26 2.33
C ALA A 243 -18.36 14.52 3.02
N VAL A 244 -17.55 15.19 3.83
CA VAL A 244 -17.96 16.44 4.51
C VAL A 244 -18.15 17.59 3.52
N ILE A 245 -17.26 17.74 2.53
CA ILE A 245 -17.40 18.76 1.48
C ILE A 245 -18.69 18.53 0.68
N GLU A 246 -18.95 17.31 0.23
CA GLU A 246 -20.15 16.97 -0.55
C GLU A 246 -21.44 17.18 0.24
N ARG A 247 -21.43 16.89 1.55
CA ARG A 247 -22.57 17.15 2.42
C ARG A 247 -22.81 18.66 2.56
N SER A 248 -21.77 19.44 2.81
CA SER A 248 -21.87 20.89 2.96
C SER A 248 -22.45 21.51 1.69
N GLN A 249 -21.96 21.12 0.52
CA GLN A 249 -22.44 21.62 -0.78
C GLN A 249 -23.93 21.29 -1.02
N LYS A 250 -24.43 20.16 -0.52
CA LYS A 250 -25.86 19.79 -0.62
C LYS A 250 -26.76 20.54 0.35
N GLN A 251 -26.25 20.91 1.53
CA GLN A 251 -27.02 21.62 2.57
C GLN A 251 -27.06 23.13 2.32
N SER A 252 -26.01 23.69 1.72
CA SER A 252 -25.82 25.12 1.40
C SER A 252 -26.55 25.59 0.13
N PHE A 253 -27.64 24.94 -0.30
CA PHE A 253 -28.39 25.37 -1.49
C PHE A 253 -29.79 25.90 -1.13
N PRO A 254 -30.10 27.20 -1.37
CA PRO A 254 -29.23 28.24 -1.94
C PRO A 254 -28.21 28.77 -0.92
N PRO A 255 -27.01 29.22 -1.37
CA PRO A 255 -25.94 29.64 -0.47
C PRO A 255 -26.30 30.97 0.18
N THR A 256 -26.61 30.94 1.47
CA THR A 256 -26.65 32.14 2.29
C THR A 256 -25.23 32.47 2.71
N GLY A 257 -24.78 33.72 2.56
CA GLY A 257 -23.40 34.15 2.88
C GLY A 257 -23.00 34.04 4.36
N SER A 258 -23.75 33.31 5.16
CA SER A 258 -23.58 33.05 6.59
C SER A 258 -23.62 31.55 6.92
N ASP A 259 -23.21 30.69 6.00
CA ASP A 259 -23.19 29.25 6.26
C ASP A 259 -22.11 28.92 7.32
N PRO A 260 -22.45 28.11 8.34
CA PRO A 260 -21.48 27.71 9.35
C PRO A 260 -20.36 26.89 8.71
N PRO A 261 -19.12 26.96 9.26
CA PRO A 261 -18.01 26.17 8.75
C PRO A 261 -18.35 24.67 8.83
N PRO A 262 -17.84 23.86 7.88
CA PRO A 262 -18.07 22.42 7.89
C PRO A 262 -17.54 21.80 9.20
N PRO A 263 -18.21 20.75 9.70
CA PRO A 263 -17.80 20.09 10.92
C PRO A 263 -16.37 19.54 10.81
N PRO A 264 -15.56 19.62 11.88
CA PRO A 264 -14.19 19.12 11.85
C PRO A 264 -14.16 17.59 11.74
N ILE A 265 -13.08 17.07 11.17
CA ILE A 265 -12.73 15.65 11.18
C ILE A 265 -11.85 15.41 12.40
N GLU A 266 -12.24 14.48 13.26
CA GLU A 266 -11.53 14.17 14.50
C GLU A 266 -10.69 12.90 14.31
N VAL A 267 -9.37 13.03 14.44
CA VAL A 267 -8.42 11.91 14.40
C VAL A 267 -7.91 11.64 15.81
N THR A 268 -8.44 10.62 16.46
CA THR A 268 -8.04 10.22 17.82
C THR A 268 -6.96 9.15 17.78
N ILE A 269 -5.83 9.40 18.44
CA ILE A 269 -4.72 8.46 18.59
C ILE A 269 -4.81 7.79 19.96
N CYS A 270 -4.84 6.47 19.99
CA CYS A 270 -4.79 5.68 21.22
C CYS A 270 -3.57 4.76 21.20
N GLU A 271 -2.60 5.02 22.09
CA GLU A 271 -1.49 4.10 22.34
C GLU A 271 -1.88 3.15 23.47
N ALA A 272 -2.07 1.88 23.14
CA ALA A 272 -2.26 0.78 24.08
C ALA A 272 -0.96 -0.04 24.22
N GLN A 273 -0.92 -0.99 25.15
CA GLN A 273 0.29 -1.78 25.42
C GLN A 273 0.81 -2.54 24.18
N GLU A 274 -0.11 -3.14 23.40
CA GLU A 274 0.23 -3.95 22.23
C GLU A 274 -0.08 -3.28 20.88
N HIS A 275 -0.90 -2.23 20.89
CA HIS A 275 -1.49 -1.66 19.69
C HIS A 275 -1.45 -0.13 19.69
N VAL A 276 -1.36 0.44 18.49
CA VAL A 276 -1.70 1.85 18.24
C VAL A 276 -2.97 1.88 17.41
N ILE A 277 -3.94 2.68 17.84
CA ILE A 277 -5.25 2.78 17.20
C ILE A 277 -5.45 4.21 16.72
N PHE A 278 -5.86 4.35 15.46
CA PHE A 278 -6.31 5.60 14.86
C PHE A 278 -7.82 5.51 14.67
N ARG A 279 -8.57 6.40 15.31
CA ARG A 279 -9.98 6.60 15.02
C ARG A 279 -10.14 7.88 14.21
N ILE A 280 -10.60 7.77 12.97
CA ILE A 280 -10.91 8.90 12.10
C ILE A 280 -12.42 9.03 12.04
N SER A 281 -12.96 10.10 12.62
CA SER A 281 -14.39 10.37 12.74
C SER A 281 -14.77 11.57 11.90
N ASP A 282 -15.75 11.40 11.02
CA ASP A 282 -16.31 12.48 10.23
C ASP A 282 -17.82 12.66 10.47
N ARG A 283 -18.34 13.79 10.00
CA ARG A 283 -19.78 14.08 9.95
C ARG A 283 -20.25 14.26 8.51
N GLY A 284 -19.75 13.41 7.61
CA GLY A 284 -19.99 13.46 6.17
C GLY A 284 -21.34 12.88 5.73
N GLY A 285 -22.19 12.45 6.66
CA GLY A 285 -23.52 11.90 6.37
C GLY A 285 -23.61 10.38 6.31
N GLY A 286 -22.51 9.66 6.53
CA GLY A 286 -22.51 8.20 6.59
C GLY A 286 -22.61 7.50 5.23
N ILE A 287 -22.58 6.18 5.28
CA ILE A 287 -22.62 5.27 4.13
C ILE A 287 -24.02 4.65 4.08
N PRO A 288 -24.72 4.71 2.93
CA PRO A 288 -26.03 4.09 2.78
C PRO A 288 -26.00 2.58 3.04
N ARG A 289 -27.04 2.04 3.69
CA ARG A 289 -27.13 0.59 4.01
C ARG A 289 -26.99 -0.31 2.79
N ALA A 290 -27.45 0.15 1.62
CA ALA A 290 -27.35 -0.59 0.36
C ALA A 290 -25.90 -0.72 -0.15
N GLU A 291 -24.99 0.17 0.27
CA GLU A 291 -23.59 0.17 -0.17
C GLU A 291 -22.67 -0.62 0.78
N LEU A 292 -23.04 -0.77 2.06
CA LEU A 292 -22.24 -1.48 3.07
C LEU A 292 -21.76 -2.88 2.63
N PRO A 293 -22.55 -3.73 1.95
CA PRO A 293 -22.10 -5.04 1.50
C PRO A 293 -20.97 -4.99 0.46
N TYR A 294 -20.77 -3.85 -0.20
CA TYR A 294 -19.82 -3.68 -1.31
C TYR A 294 -18.58 -2.87 -0.94
N MET A 295 -18.55 -2.28 0.26
CA MET A 295 -17.47 -1.40 0.73
C MET A 295 -16.08 -2.06 0.66
N TRP A 296 -16.02 -3.38 0.87
CA TRP A 296 -14.78 -4.16 0.85
C TRP A 296 -14.56 -4.96 -0.42
N SER A 297 -15.47 -4.84 -1.41
CA SER A 297 -15.40 -5.61 -2.64
C SER A 297 -14.54 -4.89 -3.68
N PHE A 298 -13.71 -5.65 -4.40
CA PHE A 298 -13.00 -5.15 -5.57
C PHE A 298 -13.80 -5.40 -6.87
N SER A 299 -14.67 -6.41 -6.85
CA SER A 299 -15.40 -6.92 -8.03
C SER A 299 -16.87 -6.48 -8.11
N LYS A 300 -17.44 -5.94 -7.02
CA LYS A 300 -18.88 -5.62 -6.95
C LYS A 300 -19.15 -4.22 -6.38
N GLY A 301 -20.23 -3.63 -6.86
CA GLY A 301 -20.84 -2.42 -6.31
C GLY A 301 -21.78 -1.77 -7.31
N PRO A 302 -22.70 -0.89 -6.88
CA PRO A 302 -23.59 -0.15 -7.80
C PRO A 302 -22.81 0.69 -8.82
N ASN A 303 -21.58 1.06 -8.49
CA ASN A 303 -20.75 1.97 -9.28
C ASN A 303 -19.63 1.27 -10.08
N SER A 304 -19.67 -0.07 -10.25
CA SER A 304 -18.60 -0.83 -10.90
C SER A 304 -18.27 -0.37 -12.32
N LYS A 305 -19.27 0.01 -13.13
CA LYS A 305 -19.09 0.55 -14.49
C LYS A 305 -18.34 1.89 -14.48
N HIS A 306 -18.69 2.78 -13.55
CA HIS A 306 -18.03 4.07 -13.40
C HIS A 306 -16.60 3.93 -12.89
N GLN A 307 -16.36 2.98 -11.96
CA GLN A 307 -15.02 2.65 -11.47
C GLN A 307 -14.12 2.16 -12.61
N LEU A 308 -14.63 1.29 -13.50
CA LEU A 308 -13.88 0.81 -14.67
C LEU A 308 -13.46 1.95 -15.61
N GLN A 309 -14.37 2.90 -15.89
CA GLN A 309 -14.06 4.08 -16.71
C GLN A 309 -12.99 4.97 -16.06
N ASN A 310 -13.05 5.15 -14.74
CA ASN A 310 -12.05 5.93 -14.00
C ASN A 310 -10.67 5.26 -13.97
N LEU A 311 -10.63 3.92 -13.88
CA LEU A 311 -9.38 3.17 -13.88
C LEU A 311 -8.60 3.32 -15.20
N GLY A 312 -9.29 3.46 -16.33
CA GLY A 312 -8.66 3.74 -17.63
C GLY A 312 -7.89 5.07 -17.67
N GLN A 313 -8.16 5.99 -16.74
CA GLN A 313 -7.49 7.29 -16.65
C GLN A 313 -6.18 7.22 -15.82
N VAL A 314 -6.05 6.22 -14.93
CA VAL A 314 -4.91 6.10 -14.00
C VAL A 314 -3.57 5.85 -14.71
N PRO A 315 -3.46 5.01 -15.76
CA PRO A 315 -2.19 4.83 -16.49
C PRO A 315 -1.68 6.11 -17.15
N ARG A 316 -2.58 6.96 -17.66
CA ARG A 316 -2.23 8.27 -18.21
C ARG A 316 -1.68 9.20 -17.13
N MET A 317 -2.28 9.16 -15.95
CA MET A 317 -1.82 9.94 -14.80
C MET A 317 -0.49 9.44 -14.22
N ALA A 318 -0.23 8.13 -14.21
CA ALA A 318 1.05 7.60 -13.77
C ALA A 318 2.20 8.15 -14.62
N ALA A 319 1.99 8.29 -15.94
CA ALA A 319 2.96 8.91 -16.85
C ALA A 319 3.14 10.42 -16.58
N THR A 320 2.06 11.18 -16.33
CA THR A 320 2.13 12.62 -16.04
C THR A 320 2.70 12.92 -14.63
N MET A 321 2.41 12.08 -13.63
CA MET A 321 2.93 12.23 -12.26
C MET A 321 4.42 11.92 -12.15
N GLN A 322 4.98 11.16 -13.11
CA GLN A 322 6.40 10.91 -13.23
C GLN A 322 7.20 12.22 -13.41
N GLU A 323 6.60 13.22 -14.07
CA GLU A 323 7.18 14.56 -14.29
C GLU A 323 7.03 15.48 -13.05
N LEU A 324 5.92 15.36 -12.31
CA LEU A 324 5.68 16.12 -11.07
C LEU A 324 6.52 15.61 -9.88
N HIS A 325 7.00 14.37 -9.91
CA HIS A 325 7.78 13.76 -8.82
C HIS A 325 9.15 14.43 -8.60
N ILE A 326 9.69 15.12 -9.61
CA ILE A 326 10.90 15.96 -9.49
C ILE A 326 10.70 17.05 -8.42
N GLN A 327 9.45 17.46 -8.14
CA GLN A 327 9.13 18.45 -7.10
C GLN A 327 8.89 17.84 -5.71
N ASP A 328 8.44 16.59 -5.60
CA ASP A 328 8.19 15.91 -4.31
C ASP A 328 9.50 15.42 -3.65
N GLU A 329 10.52 15.13 -4.47
CA GLU A 329 11.91 14.91 -4.02
C GLU A 329 12.49 16.12 -3.26
N LEU A 330 12.10 17.34 -3.64
CA LEU A 330 12.49 18.57 -2.95
C LEU A 330 11.78 18.77 -1.60
N GLY A 331 10.54 18.28 -1.45
CA GLY A 331 9.75 18.40 -0.22
C GLY A 331 10.06 17.34 0.83
N ARG A 332 10.60 16.19 0.42
CA ARG A 332 11.12 15.15 1.31
C ARG A 332 12.61 15.28 1.59
N ALA A 333 13.32 16.19 0.93
CA ALA A 333 14.76 16.44 1.14
C ALA A 333 15.12 16.82 2.59
N ASP A 334 14.17 17.36 3.37
CA ASP A 334 14.33 17.69 4.79
C ASP A 334 14.46 16.44 5.67
N LEU A 335 13.89 15.31 5.23
CA LEU A 335 14.16 14.00 5.80
C LEU A 335 15.35 13.45 5.01
N LYS A 336 16.45 13.06 5.67
CA LYS A 336 17.59 12.37 5.01
C LYS A 336 17.20 10.96 4.51
N THR A 337 16.03 10.81 3.90
CA THR A 337 15.48 9.58 3.36
C THR A 337 16.18 9.23 2.04
N PRO A 338 16.61 7.98 1.84
CA PRO A 338 17.19 7.54 0.59
C PRO A 338 16.21 7.75 -0.56
N THR A 339 16.75 7.92 -1.77
CA THR A 339 16.03 8.11 -3.02
C THR A 339 14.85 7.16 -3.12
N VAL A 340 13.64 7.71 -3.06
CA VAL A 340 12.40 6.95 -2.97
C VAL A 340 12.22 6.16 -4.27
N TYR A 341 12.39 4.84 -4.21
CA TYR A 341 11.89 3.96 -5.26
C TYR A 341 10.42 4.28 -5.47
N GLN A 342 10.02 4.58 -6.71
CA GLN A 342 8.64 4.89 -7.06
C GLN A 342 7.67 3.93 -6.36
N THR A 343 6.98 4.44 -5.34
CA THR A 343 6.03 3.63 -4.60
C THR A 343 4.82 3.45 -5.51
N SER A 344 4.40 2.21 -5.76
CA SER A 344 3.22 1.98 -6.61
C SER A 344 1.92 2.57 -6.03
N LEU A 345 1.98 3.03 -4.78
CA LEU A 345 0.88 3.71 -4.11
C LEU A 345 0.86 5.21 -4.40
N SER A 346 1.95 5.83 -4.86
CA SER A 346 2.00 7.27 -5.11
C SER A 346 0.97 7.72 -6.13
N SER A 347 0.85 7.01 -7.27
CA SER A 347 -0.13 7.32 -8.32
C SER A 347 -1.58 7.13 -7.86
N LEU A 348 -1.81 6.26 -6.88
CA LEU A 348 -3.12 6.13 -6.24
C LEU A 348 -3.33 7.28 -5.24
N SER A 349 -2.34 7.61 -4.42
CA SER A 349 -2.42 8.67 -3.41
C SER A 349 -2.46 10.09 -3.98
N SER A 350 -1.90 10.34 -5.17
CA SER A 350 -1.89 11.67 -5.77
C SER A 350 -3.09 11.95 -6.68
N ARG A 351 -3.97 10.96 -6.88
CA ARG A 351 -5.14 11.12 -7.76
C ARG A 351 -6.08 12.22 -7.25
N PRO A 352 -6.79 12.94 -8.13
CA PRO A 352 -7.74 13.95 -7.68
C PRO A 352 -8.92 13.28 -6.95
N PRO A 353 -9.48 13.89 -5.89
CA PRO A 353 -10.54 13.27 -5.07
C PRO A 353 -11.82 12.88 -5.83
N ASN A 354 -12.12 13.56 -6.94
CA ASN A 354 -13.25 13.21 -7.81
C ASN A 354 -13.04 11.90 -8.59
N LEU A 355 -11.80 11.43 -8.76
CA LEU A 355 -11.49 10.17 -9.42
C LEU A 355 -11.69 8.98 -8.46
N ARG A 356 -12.94 8.54 -8.36
CA ARG A 356 -13.35 7.42 -7.50
C ARG A 356 -13.05 6.09 -8.18
N LEU A 357 -11.96 5.45 -7.75
CA LEU A 357 -11.52 4.14 -8.26
C LEU A 357 -12.17 2.94 -7.56
N GLY A 358 -12.84 3.13 -6.41
CA GLY A 358 -13.45 2.04 -5.65
C GLY A 358 -12.47 1.14 -4.89
N MET A 359 -11.16 1.37 -4.97
CA MET A 359 -10.14 0.50 -4.37
C MET A 359 -9.56 1.01 -3.05
N GLY A 360 -9.78 2.28 -2.68
CA GLY A 360 -9.09 2.92 -1.55
C GLY A 360 -9.28 2.20 -0.22
N LEU A 361 -10.54 1.95 0.16
CA LEU A 361 -10.89 1.23 1.39
C LEU A 361 -10.42 -0.24 1.38
N PRO A 362 -10.78 -1.08 0.39
CA PRO A 362 -10.35 -2.47 0.41
C PRO A 362 -8.84 -2.64 0.32
N LEU A 363 -8.13 -1.78 -0.44
CA LEU A 363 -6.67 -1.79 -0.47
C LEU A 363 -6.08 -1.37 0.88
N SER A 364 -6.61 -0.32 1.52
CA SER A 364 -6.19 0.12 2.86
C SER A 364 -6.30 -1.01 3.89
N ARG A 365 -7.38 -1.79 3.82
CA ARG A 365 -7.58 -2.96 4.67
C ARG A 365 -6.53 -4.05 4.42
N VAL A 366 -6.22 -4.35 3.16
CA VAL A 366 -5.15 -5.32 2.82
C VAL A 366 -3.81 -4.88 3.40
N TYR A 367 -3.47 -3.60 3.30
CA TYR A 367 -2.22 -3.05 3.87
C TYR A 367 -2.20 -3.10 5.41
N ALA A 368 -3.33 -2.82 6.07
CA ALA A 368 -3.43 -2.91 7.53
C ALA A 368 -3.29 -4.36 8.02
N GLU A 369 -4.06 -5.28 7.43
CA GLU A 369 -4.05 -6.71 7.79
C GLU A 369 -2.75 -7.41 7.40
N TYR A 370 -1.97 -6.87 6.47
CA TYR A 370 -0.68 -7.45 6.09
C TYR A 370 0.29 -7.51 7.27
N TRP A 371 0.34 -6.47 8.11
CA TRP A 371 1.14 -6.45 9.34
C TRP A 371 0.35 -6.86 10.59
N ALA A 372 -0.63 -7.75 10.43
CA ALA A 372 -1.51 -8.24 11.50
C ALA A 372 -2.25 -7.13 12.26
N GLY A 373 -2.53 -6.01 11.58
CA GLY A 373 -3.45 -4.99 12.04
C GLY A 373 -4.89 -5.28 11.61
N SER A 374 -5.78 -4.31 11.80
CA SER A 374 -7.16 -4.36 11.33
C SER A 374 -7.66 -2.98 10.91
N LEU A 375 -8.66 -2.96 10.04
CA LEU A 375 -9.39 -1.77 9.65
C LEU A 375 -10.89 -2.06 9.70
N HIS A 376 -11.59 -1.34 10.57
CA HIS A 376 -13.04 -1.43 10.75
C HIS A 376 -13.69 -0.08 10.49
N LEU A 377 -14.91 -0.07 9.95
CA LEU A 377 -15.71 1.15 9.82
C LEU A 377 -17.05 0.95 10.51
N HIS A 378 -17.48 1.98 11.23
CA HIS A 378 -18.80 2.09 11.82
C HIS A 378 -19.48 3.31 11.20
N SER A 379 -20.51 3.06 10.39
CA SER A 379 -21.25 4.14 9.74
C SER A 379 -22.57 4.40 10.44
N LEU A 380 -22.84 5.69 10.67
CA LEU A 380 -24.11 6.22 11.13
C LEU A 380 -24.76 6.96 9.96
N GLU A 381 -25.58 6.26 9.19
CA GLU A 381 -26.30 6.83 8.04
C GLU A 381 -27.10 8.08 8.46
N GLY A 382 -26.90 9.18 7.74
CA GLY A 382 -27.44 10.51 8.06
C GLY A 382 -26.51 11.39 8.90
N TYR A 383 -25.52 10.81 9.59
CA TYR A 383 -24.59 11.51 10.48
C TYR A 383 -23.14 11.49 9.96
N GLY A 384 -22.49 10.33 9.89
CA GLY A 384 -21.04 10.25 9.67
C GLY A 384 -20.47 8.84 9.70
N VAL A 385 -19.14 8.74 9.69
CA VAL A 385 -18.40 7.48 9.73
C VAL A 385 -17.26 7.57 10.73
N ASP A 386 -17.09 6.50 11.51
CA ASP A 386 -15.90 6.25 12.32
C ASP A 386 -15.08 5.11 11.69
N ALA A 387 -13.86 5.41 11.24
CA ALA A 387 -12.90 4.42 10.79
C ALA A 387 -11.87 4.13 11.89
N PHE A 388 -11.72 2.86 12.26
CA PHE A 388 -10.78 2.37 13.26
C PHE A 388 -9.68 1.56 12.59
N LEU A 389 -8.48 2.12 12.54
CA LEU A 389 -7.26 1.43 12.14
C LEU A 389 -6.48 1.01 13.38
N GLN A 390 -6.20 -0.28 13.51
CA GLN A 390 -5.38 -0.84 14.57
C GLN A 390 -4.10 -1.44 13.97
N ILE A 391 -2.95 -1.09 14.52
CA ILE A 391 -1.64 -1.61 14.11
C ILE A 391 -0.85 -2.12 15.32
N SER A 392 0.13 -3.00 15.10
CA SER A 392 1.01 -3.49 16.17
C SER A 392 1.96 -2.38 16.61
N ARG A 393 2.03 -2.14 17.93
CA ARG A 393 2.97 -1.17 18.51
C ARG A 393 4.42 -1.64 18.50
N LEU A 394 4.64 -2.96 18.55
CA LEU A 394 5.96 -3.56 18.72
C LEU A 394 6.60 -4.04 17.42
N GLY A 395 5.82 -4.12 16.32
CA GLY A 395 6.29 -4.66 15.04
C GLY A 395 6.75 -6.12 15.10
N ASN A 396 6.39 -6.86 16.16
CA ASN A 396 6.81 -8.24 16.41
C ASN A 396 5.87 -9.29 15.80
N LYS A 397 4.76 -8.85 15.20
CA LYS A 397 3.86 -9.72 14.46
C LYS A 397 4.42 -9.98 13.06
N ASN A 398 4.34 -11.24 12.63
CA ASN A 398 4.74 -11.62 11.28
C ASN A 398 3.74 -11.08 10.25
N GLU A 399 4.25 -10.84 9.06
CA GLU A 399 3.43 -10.61 7.88
C GLU A 399 2.41 -11.76 7.72
N GLN A 400 1.20 -11.41 7.34
CA GLN A 400 0.16 -12.37 7.05
C GLN A 400 0.29 -12.76 5.57
N LEU A 401 0.68 -14.01 5.30
CA LEU A 401 0.79 -14.59 3.96
C LEU A 401 -0.29 -15.64 3.73
N VAL A 402 -0.76 -15.76 2.49
CA VAL A 402 -1.54 -16.91 2.06
C VAL A 402 -0.57 -18.08 1.87
N THR A 403 -0.63 -19.05 2.78
CA THR A 403 0.26 -20.23 2.80
C THR A 403 -0.28 -21.32 1.88
N ARG A 404 0.61 -22.23 1.44
CA ARG A 404 0.20 -23.39 0.65
C ARG A 404 -0.84 -24.27 1.35
N ALA A 405 -0.70 -24.49 2.65
CA ALA A 405 -1.71 -25.20 3.43
C ALA A 405 -3.11 -24.58 3.33
N SER A 406 -3.22 -23.26 3.16
CA SER A 406 -4.49 -22.57 2.93
C SER A 406 -5.00 -22.59 1.47
N MET A 407 -4.10 -22.92 0.52
CA MET A 407 -4.43 -23.10 -0.90
C MET A 407 -4.89 -24.53 -1.20
N ASP A 408 -4.26 -25.53 -0.56
CA ASP A 408 -4.55 -26.96 -0.73
C ASP A 408 -5.76 -27.43 0.14
N SER A 409 -6.26 -26.61 1.06
CA SER A 409 -7.38 -26.93 1.96
C SER A 409 -8.77 -26.57 1.41
N ILE A 410 -8.92 -26.44 0.09
CA ILE A 410 -10.17 -26.09 -0.61
C ILE A 410 -10.60 -27.26 -1.48
#